data_AF-K0SWW6-F1
#
_entry.id   AF-K0SWW6-F1
#
_cell.length_a   1.000
_cell.length_b   1.000
_cell.length_c   1.000
_cell.angle_alpha   90.00
_cell.angle_beta   90.00
_cell.angle_gamma   90.00
#
_symmetry.space_group_name_H-M   'P 1'
#
loop_
_entity.id
_entity.type
_entity.pdbx_description
1 polymer ?
#
loop_
_entity_poly.entity_id
_entity_poly.type
_entity_poly.pdbx_seq_one_letter_code
_entity_poly.pdbx_strand_id
1 'polypeptide(L)'
;MATMKAQLLFFVSMLCIIGGGIVEGFTNHPLNSPCRQTTKLEGVFDAFQKAFSNEEYGAPAEAVKATARHILVPTLEQAEEVLGEISKGERSFAALASEYSTCPSSSRGGSLGSFQPGTMVAEFDQVVFSPETKAGEVKGPVKTQFGYHLIVVDKRSGGGDWY
;
A
#
# COMPACT_ATOMS: atom_id res chain seq x y z
N MET A 1 -6.84 54.37 4.76
CA MET A 1 -6.95 55.30 5.91
C MET A 1 -7.83 54.64 6.96
N ALA A 2 -7.37 54.71 8.21
CA ALA A 2 -8.09 54.40 9.45
C ALA A 2 -8.39 52.92 9.75
N THR A 3 -8.15 52.38 10.95
CA THR A 3 -7.35 52.75 12.13
C THR A 3 -7.47 51.53 13.05
N MET A 4 -6.38 50.84 13.34
CA MET A 4 -6.32 49.83 14.42
C MET A 4 -6.08 50.58 15.73
N LYS A 5 -6.93 50.36 16.74
CA LYS A 5 -6.71 50.84 18.11
C LYS A 5 -7.19 49.80 19.13
N ALA A 6 -6.21 49.37 19.94
CA ALA A 6 -6.28 49.08 21.38
C ALA A 6 -7.04 47.80 21.81
N GLN A 7 -6.76 47.13 22.94
CA GLN A 7 -6.06 47.47 24.19
C GLN A 7 -5.72 46.11 24.88
N LEU A 8 -4.46 45.84 25.27
CA LEU A 8 -3.93 45.86 26.65
C LEU A 8 -4.64 44.95 27.68
N LEU A 9 -3.89 44.01 28.31
CA LEU A 9 -3.90 43.59 29.73
C LEU A 9 -3.01 42.32 29.87
N PHE A 10 -1.76 42.43 30.37
CA PHE A 10 -1.30 42.28 31.77
C PHE A 10 -1.28 40.84 32.34
N PHE A 11 -0.30 40.59 33.24
CA PHE A 11 0.08 39.37 34.01
C PHE A 11 1.29 38.60 33.45
N VAL A 12 2.54 38.98 33.77
CA VAL A 12 3.27 38.78 35.04
C VAL A 12 3.22 37.33 35.54
N SER A 13 4.31 36.59 35.30
CA SER A 13 4.82 35.63 36.28
C SER A 13 6.30 35.36 36.01
N MET A 14 7.14 36.17 36.65
CA MET A 14 8.54 35.86 36.90
C MET A 14 8.59 35.19 38.28
N LEU A 15 8.92 33.90 38.34
CA LEU A 15 9.56 33.35 39.53
C LEU A 15 10.50 32.20 39.15
N CYS A 16 11.75 32.60 38.97
CA CYS A 16 12.93 31.76 38.99
C CYS A 16 13.12 31.26 40.43
N ILE A 17 13.01 29.95 40.68
CA ILE A 17 13.46 29.34 41.95
C ILE A 17 14.72 28.54 41.66
N ILE A 18 15.81 29.09 42.19
CA ILE A 18 17.14 28.51 42.32
C ILE A 18 17.12 27.68 43.61
N GLY A 19 17.54 26.43 43.52
CA GLY A 19 17.94 25.59 44.65
C GLY A 19 18.68 24.40 44.06
N GLY A 20 19.98 24.23 44.22
CA GLY A 20 20.76 24.36 45.45
C GLY A 20 21.29 22.96 45.74
N GLY A 21 22.48 22.65 45.23
CA GLY A 21 23.13 21.37 45.45
C GLY A 21 23.75 21.27 46.85
N ILE A 22 23.83 20.05 47.37
CA ILE A 22 24.81 19.62 48.37
C ILE A 22 24.99 18.10 48.27
N VAL A 23 26.24 17.72 48.46
CA VAL A 23 26.86 16.42 48.21
C VAL A 23 26.99 15.59 49.50
N GLU A 24 27.34 14.32 49.30
CA GLU A 24 28.02 13.39 50.20
C GLU A 24 27.19 12.50 51.13
N GLY A 25 27.48 11.19 51.02
CA GLY A 25 26.94 10.13 51.86
C GLY A 25 27.49 8.76 51.51
N PHE A 26 28.81 8.65 51.34
CA PHE A 26 29.53 7.37 51.28
C PHE A 26 29.47 6.71 52.67
N THR A 27 28.74 5.60 52.84
CA THR A 27 29.03 4.63 53.90
C THR A 27 28.83 3.19 53.41
N ASN A 28 29.92 2.44 53.56
CA ASN A 28 30.23 1.06 53.25
C ASN A 28 29.17 -0.01 53.60
N HIS A 29 29.01 -1.03 52.75
CA HIS A 29 28.89 -2.44 53.18
C HIS A 29 29.21 -3.42 52.01
N PRO A 30 29.64 -4.67 52.30
CA PRO A 30 30.68 -5.38 51.58
C PRO A 30 30.20 -6.29 50.44
N LEU A 31 31.14 -6.55 49.54
CA LEU A 31 31.10 -7.63 48.57
C LEU A 31 31.08 -8.99 49.29
N ASN A 32 29.97 -9.71 49.17
CA ASN A 32 29.97 -11.18 49.22
C ASN A 32 28.96 -11.71 48.21
N SER A 33 29.47 -12.27 47.12
CA SER A 33 28.67 -12.94 46.10
C SER A 33 28.18 -14.30 46.59
N PRO A 34 27.01 -14.75 46.12
CA PRO A 34 27.12 -15.79 45.10
C PRO A 34 26.23 -15.47 43.90
N CYS A 35 26.83 -15.68 42.74
CA CYS A 35 26.18 -15.88 41.44
C CYS A 35 24.84 -16.62 41.61
N ARG A 36 23.73 -15.97 41.27
CA ARG A 36 22.46 -16.64 40.98
C ARG A 36 21.92 -16.11 39.68
N GLN A 37 21.89 -17.00 38.71
CA GLN A 37 21.40 -16.84 37.35
C GLN A 37 20.02 -16.18 37.35
N THR A 38 19.82 -15.15 36.53
CA THR A 38 18.62 -14.97 35.70
C THR A 38 18.85 -13.84 34.69
N THR A 39 18.79 -14.23 33.40
CA THR A 39 18.33 -13.43 32.25
C THR A 39 19.06 -12.13 31.93
N LYS A 40 20.31 -12.27 31.45
CA LYS A 40 20.96 -11.30 30.55
C LYS A 40 20.39 -11.45 29.14
N LEU A 41 19.15 -11.01 28.91
CA LEU A 41 18.55 -10.98 27.57
C LEU A 41 17.64 -9.74 27.32
N GLU A 42 17.77 -8.69 28.11
CA GLU A 42 16.94 -7.46 28.02
C GLU A 42 17.72 -6.32 27.35
N GLY A 43 18.19 -6.52 26.10
CA GLY A 43 18.97 -5.47 25.42
C GLY A 43 19.07 -5.57 23.90
N VAL A 44 18.69 -6.71 23.31
CA VAL A 44 18.65 -6.89 21.85
C VAL A 44 17.24 -6.66 21.29
N PHE A 45 16.20 -6.83 22.12
CA PHE A 45 14.81 -6.59 21.70
C PHE A 45 14.41 -5.10 21.73
N ASP A 46 15.03 -4.29 22.59
CA ASP A 46 14.74 -2.85 22.70
C ASP A 46 15.23 -2.07 21.46
N ALA A 47 16.41 -2.46 20.93
CA ALA A 47 16.95 -1.89 19.69
C ALA A 47 16.11 -2.23 18.45
N PHE A 48 15.40 -3.36 18.46
CA PHE A 48 14.46 -3.73 17.39
C PHE A 48 13.19 -2.88 17.45
N GLN A 49 12.60 -2.64 18.63
CA GLN A 49 11.42 -1.79 18.76
C GLN A 49 11.71 -0.33 18.41
N LYS A 50 12.89 0.18 18.77
CA LYS A 50 13.29 1.56 18.47
C LYS A 50 13.55 1.82 16.97
N ALA A 51 13.92 0.80 16.21
CA ALA A 51 14.06 0.88 14.75
C ALA A 51 12.69 0.93 14.02
N PHE A 52 11.62 0.41 14.63
CA PHE A 52 10.25 0.55 14.11
C PHE A 52 9.54 1.82 14.59
N SER A 53 10.07 2.49 15.61
CA SER A 53 9.55 3.78 16.13
C SER A 53 10.27 4.99 15.57
N ASN A 54 10.86 4.90 14.37
CA ASN A 54 11.26 6.10 13.65
C ASN A 54 10.01 6.97 13.47
N GLU A 55 9.97 8.10 14.16
CA GLU A 55 8.95 9.16 14.06
C GLU A 55 8.88 9.75 12.63
N GLU A 56 9.85 9.38 11.78
CA GLU A 56 9.93 9.64 10.35
C GLU A 56 9.56 8.43 9.46
N TYR A 57 8.95 7.38 10.02
CA TYR A 57 8.32 6.30 9.24
C TYR A 57 6.85 6.66 9.01
N GLY A 58 6.61 7.60 8.09
CA GLY A 58 5.27 7.80 7.56
C GLY A 58 4.76 6.46 7.03
N ALA A 59 3.57 6.02 7.48
CA ALA A 59 2.92 4.83 6.95
C ALA A 59 3.00 4.89 5.42
N PRO A 60 3.42 3.80 4.72
CA PRO A 60 3.53 3.84 3.28
C PRO A 60 2.17 4.30 2.74
N ALA A 61 2.20 5.33 1.88
CA ALA A 61 1.02 5.86 1.20
C ALA A 61 0.15 4.67 0.76
N GLU A 62 -1.12 4.64 1.18
CA GLU A 62 -2.01 3.48 1.05
C GLU A 62 -1.75 2.72 -0.25
N ALA A 63 -1.28 1.47 -0.12
CA ALA A 63 -0.82 0.73 -1.28
C ALA A 63 -1.95 0.59 -2.32
N VAL A 64 -1.73 1.17 -3.50
CA VAL A 64 -2.66 1.12 -4.64
C VAL A 64 -2.92 -0.34 -5.01
N LYS A 65 -4.19 -0.71 -5.09
CA LYS A 65 -4.67 -2.03 -5.48
C LYS A 65 -5.67 -1.88 -6.60
N ALA A 66 -5.64 -2.81 -7.55
CA ALA A 66 -6.65 -2.90 -8.60
C ALA A 66 -7.28 -4.29 -8.58
N THR A 67 -8.59 -4.33 -8.79
CA THR A 67 -9.35 -5.54 -9.09
C THR A 67 -9.61 -5.54 -10.58
N ALA A 68 -9.16 -6.59 -11.26
CA ALA A 68 -9.35 -6.75 -12.69
C ALA A 68 -9.68 -8.20 -13.07
N ARG A 69 -10.26 -8.33 -14.25
CA ARG A 69 -10.50 -9.60 -14.95
C ARG A 69 -9.71 -9.60 -16.25
N HIS A 70 -9.30 -10.79 -16.68
CA HIS A 70 -8.60 -10.94 -17.94
C HIS A 70 -9.03 -12.18 -18.73
N ILE A 71 -8.76 -12.16 -20.03
CA ILE A 71 -8.86 -13.32 -20.91
C ILE A 71 -7.50 -13.45 -21.59
N LEU A 72 -6.87 -14.62 -21.43
CA LEU A 72 -5.63 -14.96 -22.11
C LEU A 72 -5.94 -15.85 -23.31
N VAL A 73 -5.63 -15.37 -24.50
CA VAL A 73 -5.75 -16.13 -25.75
C VAL A 73 -4.38 -16.28 -26.43
N PRO A 74 -4.09 -17.43 -27.06
CA PRO A 74 -2.81 -17.66 -27.72
C PRO A 74 -2.66 -16.86 -29.03
N THR A 75 -3.74 -16.57 -29.75
CA THR A 75 -3.69 -15.92 -31.07
C THR A 75 -4.35 -14.55 -31.07
N LEU A 76 -3.91 -13.67 -31.97
CA LEU A 76 -4.50 -12.33 -32.16
C LEU A 76 -5.95 -12.44 -32.66
N GLU A 77 -6.20 -13.34 -33.61
CA GLU A 77 -7.54 -13.53 -34.21
C GLU A 77 -8.61 -13.84 -33.15
N GLN A 78 -8.30 -14.71 -32.20
CA GLN A 78 -9.21 -15.00 -31.08
C GLN A 78 -9.44 -13.78 -30.18
N ALA A 79 -8.42 -12.95 -29.99
CA ALA A 79 -8.55 -11.75 -29.20
C ALA A 79 -9.46 -10.71 -29.87
N GLU A 80 -9.34 -10.57 -31.19
CA GLU A 80 -10.20 -9.69 -32.00
C GLU A 80 -11.64 -10.20 -32.05
N GLU A 81 -11.83 -11.51 -32.17
CA GLU A 81 -13.16 -12.15 -32.11
C GLU A 81 -13.84 -11.86 -30.77
N VAL A 82 -13.16 -12.13 -29.65
CA VAL A 82 -13.68 -11.87 -28.30
C VAL A 82 -13.97 -10.37 -28.10
N LEU A 83 -13.09 -9.48 -28.59
CA LEU A 83 -13.33 -8.03 -28.51
C LEU A 83 -14.58 -7.63 -29.32
N GLY A 84 -14.78 -8.22 -30.49
CA GLY A 84 -15.96 -8.03 -31.32
C GLY A 84 -17.24 -8.49 -30.61
N GLU A 85 -17.24 -9.66 -29.99
CA GLU A 85 -18.38 -10.18 -29.24
C GLU A 85 -18.73 -9.31 -28.02
N ILE A 86 -17.72 -8.85 -27.28
CA ILE A 86 -17.91 -7.94 -26.14
C ILE A 86 -18.47 -6.60 -26.61
N SER A 87 -17.97 -6.05 -27.73
CA SER A 87 -18.44 -4.77 -28.28
C SER A 87 -19.88 -4.84 -28.77
N LYS A 88 -20.32 -6.00 -29.27
CA LYS A 88 -21.72 -6.23 -29.66
C LYS A 88 -22.63 -6.51 -28.46
N GLY A 89 -22.07 -6.84 -27.29
CA GLY A 89 -22.83 -7.20 -26.10
C GLY A 89 -23.54 -8.56 -26.21
N GLU A 90 -23.08 -9.44 -27.11
CA GLU A 90 -23.71 -10.75 -27.37
C GLU A 90 -23.48 -11.74 -26.23
N ARG A 91 -22.31 -11.70 -25.59
CA ARG A 91 -21.93 -12.58 -24.48
C ARG A 91 -21.30 -11.81 -23.31
N SER A 92 -21.42 -12.36 -22.11
CA SER A 92 -20.76 -11.81 -20.93
C SER A 92 -19.25 -12.12 -20.93
N PHE A 93 -18.43 -11.21 -20.41
CA PHE A 93 -16.98 -11.40 -20.29
C PHE A 93 -16.62 -12.69 -19.54
N ALA A 94 -17.40 -13.05 -18.52
CA ALA A 94 -17.18 -14.28 -17.75
C ALA A 94 -17.40 -15.56 -18.58
N ALA A 95 -18.40 -15.55 -19.48
CA ALA A 95 -18.65 -16.66 -20.39
C ALA A 95 -17.49 -16.81 -21.38
N LEU A 96 -17.08 -15.71 -22.02
CA LEU A 96 -15.95 -15.69 -22.95
C LEU A 96 -14.63 -16.09 -22.27
N ALA A 97 -14.42 -15.65 -21.03
CA ALA A 97 -13.28 -16.07 -20.23
C ALA A 97 -13.30 -17.58 -19.93
N SER A 98 -14.47 -18.17 -19.73
CA SER A 98 -14.59 -19.61 -19.47
C SER A 98 -14.32 -20.44 -20.73
N GLU A 99 -14.64 -19.90 -21.90
CA GLU A 99 -14.56 -20.58 -23.19
C GLU A 99 -13.19 -20.41 -23.87
N TYR A 100 -12.64 -19.19 -23.86
CA TYR A 100 -11.42 -18.85 -24.61
C TYR A 100 -10.17 -18.69 -23.72
N SER A 101 -10.33 -18.42 -22.41
CA SER A 101 -9.15 -18.13 -21.57
C SER A 101 -8.35 -19.39 -21.27
N THR A 102 -7.06 -19.34 -21.57
CA THR A 102 -6.10 -20.41 -21.24
C THR A 102 -5.57 -20.30 -19.80
N CYS A 103 -5.95 -19.26 -19.05
CA CYS A 103 -5.53 -19.05 -17.67
C CYS A 103 -6.38 -19.89 -16.70
N PRO A 104 -5.83 -20.49 -15.61
CA PRO A 104 -6.62 -21.21 -14.60
C PRO A 104 -7.71 -20.35 -13.91
N SER A 105 -7.61 -19.01 -14.02
CA SER A 105 -8.65 -18.08 -13.57
C SER A 105 -9.93 -18.12 -14.42
N SER A 106 -9.94 -18.85 -15.55
CA SER A 106 -11.10 -19.06 -16.42
C SER A 106 -12.31 -19.59 -15.64
N SER A 107 -12.07 -20.49 -14.68
CA SER A 107 -13.07 -21.04 -13.76
C SER A 107 -13.83 -19.98 -12.93
N ARG A 108 -13.24 -18.79 -12.75
CA ARG A 108 -13.83 -17.64 -12.04
C ARG A 108 -14.21 -16.52 -13.01
N GLY A 109 -14.47 -16.84 -14.28
CA GLY A 109 -14.77 -15.86 -15.32
C GLY A 109 -13.60 -14.89 -15.57
N GLY A 110 -12.36 -15.35 -15.42
CA GLY A 110 -11.15 -14.56 -15.66
C GLY A 110 -10.77 -13.61 -14.53
N SER A 111 -11.42 -13.70 -13.35
CA SER A 111 -11.13 -12.80 -12.22
C SER A 111 -9.85 -13.14 -11.48
N LEU A 112 -8.97 -12.14 -11.39
CA LEU A 112 -7.70 -12.23 -10.65
C LEU A 112 -7.83 -11.78 -9.19
N GLY A 113 -8.94 -11.13 -8.83
CA GLY A 113 -9.08 -10.48 -7.52
C GLY A 113 -8.29 -9.17 -7.45
N SER A 114 -8.00 -8.71 -6.23
CA SER A 114 -7.26 -7.48 -6.00
C SER A 114 -5.76 -7.73 -5.94
N PHE A 115 -4.99 -7.02 -6.77
CA PHE A 115 -3.53 -7.10 -6.83
C PHE A 115 -2.89 -5.72 -6.78
N GLN A 116 -1.60 -5.69 -6.44
CA GLN A 116 -0.78 -4.49 -6.36
C GLN A 116 0.06 -4.33 -7.63
N PRO A 117 0.47 -3.09 -7.99
CA PRO A 117 1.42 -2.88 -9.07
C PRO A 117 2.74 -3.61 -8.78
N GLY A 118 3.33 -4.21 -9.81
CA GLY A 118 4.53 -5.05 -9.72
C GLY A 118 4.26 -6.52 -9.40
N THR A 119 2.99 -6.92 -9.23
CA THR A 119 2.62 -8.34 -9.00
C THR A 119 2.45 -9.09 -10.31
N MET A 120 2.10 -8.39 -11.40
CA MET A 120 1.88 -8.98 -12.72
C MET A 120 2.98 -8.56 -13.69
N VAL A 121 2.86 -9.00 -14.96
CA VAL A 121 3.77 -8.56 -16.03
C VAL A 121 3.66 -7.05 -16.23
N ALA A 122 4.79 -6.41 -16.54
CA ALA A 122 4.88 -4.95 -16.59
C ALA A 122 3.89 -4.33 -17.57
N GLU A 123 3.68 -4.97 -18.73
CA GLU A 123 2.73 -4.54 -19.76
C GLU A 123 1.28 -4.57 -19.26
N PHE A 124 0.93 -5.57 -18.45
CA PHE A 124 -0.40 -5.69 -17.85
C PHE A 124 -0.62 -4.63 -16.78
N ASP A 125 0.35 -4.46 -15.88
CA ASP A 125 0.25 -3.49 -14.79
C ASP A 125 0.19 -2.05 -15.33
N GLN A 126 0.99 -1.74 -16.35
CA GLN A 126 0.93 -0.43 -17.00
C GLN A 126 -0.48 -0.12 -17.54
N VAL A 127 -1.15 -1.08 -18.15
CA VAL A 127 -2.52 -0.88 -18.68
C VAL A 127 -3.54 -0.78 -17.55
N VAL A 128 -3.44 -1.63 -16.53
CA VAL A 128 -4.39 -1.63 -15.39
C VAL A 128 -4.26 -0.36 -14.55
N PHE A 129 -3.06 0.14 -14.33
CA PHE A 129 -2.78 1.34 -13.53
C PHE A 129 -2.53 2.58 -14.41
N SER A 130 -2.86 2.52 -15.70
CA SER A 130 -2.83 3.72 -16.55
C SER A 130 -4.00 4.65 -16.20
N PRO A 131 -3.76 5.98 -16.13
CA PRO A 131 -4.83 6.97 -15.95
C PRO A 131 -5.82 6.99 -17.13
N GLU A 132 -5.42 6.48 -18.31
CA GLU A 132 -6.28 6.40 -19.50
C GLU A 132 -7.27 5.24 -19.44
N THR A 133 -7.08 4.31 -18.51
CA THR A 133 -7.95 3.14 -18.37
C THR A 133 -9.08 3.46 -17.40
N LYS A 134 -10.32 3.44 -17.88
CA LYS A 134 -11.50 3.59 -17.03
C LYS A 134 -11.93 2.24 -16.46
N ALA A 135 -12.49 2.26 -15.25
CA ALA A 135 -13.14 1.08 -14.69
C ALA A 135 -14.34 0.67 -15.56
N GLY A 136 -14.48 -0.63 -15.80
CA GLY A 136 -15.49 -1.24 -16.67
C GLY A 136 -15.12 -1.25 -18.16
N GLU A 137 -14.02 -0.61 -18.57
CA GLU A 137 -13.60 -0.59 -19.96
C GLU A 137 -12.73 -1.81 -20.30
N VAL A 138 -12.92 -2.35 -21.50
CA VAL A 138 -12.07 -3.42 -22.05
C VAL A 138 -10.85 -2.79 -22.69
N LYS A 139 -9.67 -3.17 -22.22
CA LYS A 139 -8.38 -2.78 -22.78
C LYS A 139 -7.69 -3.99 -23.39
N GLY A 140 -7.08 -3.80 -24.56
CA GLY A 140 -6.36 -4.85 -25.27
C GLY A 140 -6.91 -5.08 -26.68
N PRO A 141 -6.26 -5.94 -27.47
CA PRO A 141 -5.38 -7.03 -27.04
C PRO A 141 -3.94 -6.63 -26.69
N VAL A 142 -3.52 -6.86 -25.44
CA VAL A 142 -2.15 -6.61 -24.96
C VAL A 142 -1.28 -7.84 -25.20
N LYS A 143 -0.23 -7.70 -26.00
CA LYS A 143 0.71 -8.80 -26.26
C LYS A 143 1.70 -8.95 -25.10
N THR A 144 1.84 -10.16 -24.58
CA THR A 144 2.85 -10.53 -23.59
C THR A 144 3.57 -11.80 -24.04
N GLN A 145 4.52 -12.28 -23.23
CA GLN A 145 5.18 -13.56 -23.46
C GLN A 145 4.24 -14.78 -23.43
N PHE A 146 3.05 -14.67 -22.83
CA PHE A 146 2.09 -15.78 -22.71
C PHE A 146 1.08 -15.81 -23.85
N GLY A 147 0.97 -14.73 -24.64
CA GLY A 147 -0.04 -14.57 -25.69
C GLY A 147 -0.66 -13.18 -25.66
N TYR A 148 -1.95 -13.10 -25.94
CA TYR A 148 -2.71 -11.86 -25.96
C TYR A 148 -3.68 -11.80 -24.78
N HIS A 149 -3.67 -10.66 -24.08
CA HIS A 149 -4.51 -10.42 -22.92
C HIS A 149 -5.55 -9.35 -23.24
N LEU A 150 -6.81 -9.67 -22.98
CA LEU A 150 -7.90 -8.70 -22.87
C LEU A 150 -8.14 -8.44 -21.39
N ILE A 151 -8.15 -7.17 -20.99
CA ILE A 151 -8.12 -6.74 -19.61
C ILE A 151 -9.34 -5.86 -19.34
N VAL A 152 -10.05 -6.12 -18.24
CA VAL A 152 -11.12 -5.26 -17.76
C VAL A 152 -10.83 -4.90 -16.31
N VAL A 153 -10.72 -3.62 -16.01
CA VAL A 153 -10.51 -3.14 -14.64
C VAL A 153 -11.87 -2.93 -13.99
N ASP A 154 -12.19 -3.64 -12.91
CA ASP A 154 -13.47 -3.47 -12.22
C ASP A 154 -13.42 -2.33 -11.20
N LYS A 155 -12.34 -2.25 -10.43
CA LYS A 155 -12.18 -1.25 -9.36
C LYS A 155 -10.71 -1.00 -9.05
N ARG A 156 -10.36 0.24 -8.70
CA ARG A 156 -9.08 0.60 -8.08
C ARG A 156 -9.31 1.10 -6.66
N SER A 157 -8.37 0.88 -5.75
CA SER A 157 -8.48 1.24 -4.33
C SER A 157 -7.10 1.50 -3.75
N GLY A 158 -6.92 2.59 -3.00
CA GLY A 158 -5.62 3.04 -2.53
C GLY A 158 -4.93 3.93 -3.58
N GLY A 159 -4.25 4.98 -3.11
CA GLY A 159 -3.90 6.16 -3.91
C GLY A 159 -4.98 7.22 -3.74
N GLY A 160 -4.59 8.44 -3.38
CA GLY A 160 -5.52 9.56 -3.19
C GLY A 160 -6.40 9.82 -4.42
N ASP A 161 -7.27 10.82 -4.30
CA ASP A 161 -8.37 11.36 -5.14
C ASP A 161 -8.17 11.49 -6.68
N TRP A 162 -7.14 10.86 -7.24
CA TRP A 162 -6.69 10.86 -8.63
C TRP A 162 -7.27 9.76 -9.54
N TYR A 163 -8.20 8.92 -9.08
CA TYR A 163 -8.78 7.79 -9.85
C TYR A 163 -10.30 7.77 -9.93
#